data_AF-A0A969TXT4-F1
#
_entry.id   AF-A0A969TXT4-F1
#
_cell.length_a   1.000
_cell.length_b   1.000
_cell.length_c   1.000
_cell.angle_alpha   90.00
_cell.angle_beta   90.00
_cell.angle_gamma   90.00
#
_symmetry.space_group_name_H-M   'P 1'
#
loop_
_entity.id
_entity.type
_entity.pdbx_description
1 polymer ?
#
loop_
_entity_poly.entity_id
_entity_poly.type
_entity_poly.pdbx_seq_one_letter_code
_entity_poly.pdbx_strand_id
1 'polypeptide(L)'
;MDTEKHDFLNLENGSIIEYYLQPYHLEGEIVGGVLSFRDVTQEKQTEAIIKHQALHDALTHLPNRIFFNQKLAAALDSVITDSKLIAVMFLDL
;
A
#
# COMPACT_ATOMS: atom_id res chain seq x y z
N MET A 1 15.34 -13.00 24.24
CA MET A 1 14.87 -12.19 23.11
C MET A 1 13.83 -13.02 22.37
N ASP A 2 12.56 -12.89 22.78
CA ASP A 2 11.42 -13.42 22.01
C ASP A 2 11.40 -12.66 20.68
N THR A 3 11.73 -13.34 19.59
CA THR A 3 11.72 -12.70 18.27
C THR A 3 10.53 -13.23 17.52
N GLU A 4 9.38 -12.59 17.73
CA GLU A 4 8.24 -12.76 16.83
C GLU A 4 8.65 -12.29 15.44
N LYS A 5 8.42 -13.13 14.43
CA LYS A 5 8.73 -12.79 13.04
C LYS A 5 7.44 -12.75 12.24
N HIS A 6 7.12 -11.59 11.71
CA HIS A 6 5.98 -11.33 10.83
C HIS A 6 6.50 -10.79 9.51
N ASP A 7 6.13 -11.45 8.40
CA ASP A 7 6.55 -11.05 7.07
C ASP A 7 5.62 -11.63 5.99
N PHE A 8 5.86 -11.25 4.75
CA PHE A 8 5.09 -11.68 3.58
C PHE A 8 5.96 -12.47 2.61
N LEU A 9 5.37 -13.50 2.00
CA LEU A 9 5.97 -14.30 0.94
C LEU A 9 5.15 -14.13 -0.34
N ASN A 10 5.81 -13.68 -1.41
CA ASN A 10 5.23 -13.69 -2.75
C ASN A 10 5.59 -15.02 -3.41
N LEU A 11 4.57 -15.80 -3.75
CA LEU A 11 4.73 -17.06 -4.48
C LEU A 11 4.84 -16.81 -5.99
N GLU A 12 5.47 -17.72 -6.72
CA GLU A 12 5.63 -17.62 -8.18
C GLU A 12 4.29 -17.56 -8.93
N ASN A 13 3.23 -18.11 -8.33
CA ASN A 13 1.87 -18.07 -8.88
C ASN A 13 1.14 -16.72 -8.64
N GLY A 14 1.80 -15.73 -8.02
CA GLY A 14 1.24 -14.42 -7.71
C GLY A 14 0.43 -14.33 -6.41
N SER A 15 0.34 -15.42 -5.64
CA SER A 15 -0.31 -15.40 -4.33
C SER A 15 0.60 -14.76 -3.28
N ILE A 16 -0.02 -14.06 -2.32
CA ILE A 16 0.67 -13.38 -1.22
C ILE A 16 0.30 -14.11 0.07
N ILE A 17 1.30 -14.70 0.72
CA ILE A 17 1.14 -15.41 1.98
C ILE A 17 1.75 -14.57 3.10
N GLU A 18 0.94 -14.21 4.07
CA GLU A 18 1.37 -13.64 5.34
C GLU A 18 1.74 -14.78 6.30
N TYR A 19 2.86 -14.68 7.01
CA TYR A 19 3.25 -15.67 8.01
C TYR A 19 3.68 -15.04 9.33
N TYR A 20 3.39 -15.76 10.42
CA TYR A 20 3.78 -15.39 11.78
C TYR A 20 4.49 -16.56 12.44
N LEU A 21 5.69 -16.30 12.95
CA LEU A 21 6.46 -17.24 13.76
C LEU A 21 6.48 -16.75 15.21
N GLN A 22 5.98 -17.58 16.12
CA GLN A 22 6.02 -17.34 17.56
C GLN A 22 6.72 -18.49 18.27
N PRO A 23 7.60 -18.21 19.25
CA PRO A 23 8.20 -19.26 20.07
C PRO A 23 7.13 -19.93 20.93
N TYR A 24 7.18 -21.25 21.03
CA TYR A 24 6.32 -22.04 21.91
C TYR A 24 7.09 -22.37 23.18
N HIS A 25 6.57 -21.90 24.31
CA HIS A 25 7.17 -22.04 25.63
C HIS A 25 6.43 -23.11 26.44
N LEU A 26 7.17 -24.03 27.06
CA LEU A 26 6.67 -25.00 28.03
C LEU A 26 7.52 -24.88 29.30
N GLU A 27 6.88 -24.64 30.45
CA GLU A 27 7.55 -24.47 31.75
C GLU A 27 8.67 -23.41 31.78
N GLY A 28 8.58 -22.40 30.90
CA GLY A 28 9.58 -21.32 30.80
C GLY A 28 10.74 -21.59 29.84
N GLU A 29 10.76 -22.77 29.20
CA GLU A 29 11.74 -23.15 28.19
C GLU A 29 11.13 -23.08 26.78
N ILE A 30 11.89 -22.59 25.80
CA ILE A 30 11.48 -22.60 24.39
C ILE A 30 11.61 -24.03 23.86
N VAL A 31 10.48 -24.69 23.65
CA VAL A 31 10.42 -26.09 23.19
C VAL A 31 10.08 -26.21 21.69
N GLY A 32 9.73 -25.10 21.03
CA GLY A 32 9.44 -25.10 19.60
C GLY A 32 9.03 -23.73 19.07
N GLY A 33 8.45 -23.72 17.87
CA GLY A 33 7.85 -22.53 17.26
C GLY A 33 6.51 -22.88 16.62
N VAL A 34 5.52 -22.02 16.81
CA VAL A 34 4.26 -22.05 16.06
C VAL A 34 4.43 -21.17 14.84
N LEU A 35 4.17 -21.75 13.67
CA LEU A 35 4.17 -21.05 12.40
C LEU A 35 2.75 -21.06 11.84
N SER A 36 2.15 -19.88 11.68
CA SER A 36 0.86 -19.73 11.03
C SER A 36 1.02 -19.03 9.70
N PHE A 37 0.25 -19.46 8.70
CA PHE A 37 0.21 -18.87 7.37
C PHE A 37 -1.21 -18.44 7.04
N ARG A 38 -1.35 -17.30 6.37
CA ARG A 38 -2.61 -16.77 5.87
C ARG A 38 -2.45 -16.30 4.44
N ASP A 39 -3.30 -16.79 3.54
CA ASP A 39 -3.41 -16.22 2.20
C ASP A 39 -4.11 -14.86 2.30
N VAL A 40 -3.41 -13.80 1.92
CA VAL A 40 -3.89 -12.41 1.94
C VAL A 40 -4.01 -11.83 0.53
N THR A 41 -3.95 -12.67 -0.51
CA THR A 41 -3.92 -12.24 -1.92
C THR A 41 -5.12 -11.35 -2.26
N GLN A 42 -6.34 -11.82 -1.96
CA GLN A 42 -7.58 -11.08 -2.27
C GLN A 42 -7.69 -9.77 -1.49
N GLU A 43 -7.26 -9.78 -0.23
CA GLU A 43 -7.28 -8.61 0.64
C GLU A 43 -6.33 -7.54 0.11
N LYS A 44 -5.10 -7.92 -0.27
CA LYS A 44 -4.11 -7.03 -0.88
C LYS A 44 -4.54 -6.49 -2.25
N GLN A 45 -5.17 -7.32 -3.09
CA GLN A 45 -5.72 -6.87 -4.37
C GLN A 45 -6.84 -5.85 -4.18
N THR A 46 -7.74 -6.11 -3.24
CA THR A 46 -8.83 -5.18 -2.90
C THR A 46 -8.28 -3.87 -2.33
N GLU A 47 -7.28 -3.94 -1.46
CA GLU A 47 -6.58 -2.76 -0.92
C GLU A 47 -5.97 -1.92 -2.04
N ALA A 48 -5.34 -2.54 -3.03
CA ALA A 48 -4.76 -1.85 -4.18
C ALA A 48 -5.84 -1.17 -5.05
N ILE A 49 -6.97 -1.84 -5.28
CA ILE A 49 -8.12 -1.28 -6.01
C ILE A 49 -8.70 -0.08 -5.26
N ILE A 50 -8.92 -0.20 -3.95
CA ILE A 50 -9.44 0.88 -3.10
C ILE A 50 -8.49 2.08 -3.14
N LYS A 51 -7.17 1.86 -3.03
CA LYS A 51 -6.16 2.92 -3.16
C LYS A 51 -6.23 3.61 -4.52
N HIS A 52 -6.40 2.85 -5.60
CA HIS A 52 -6.56 3.42 -6.94
C HIS A 52 -7.86 4.23 -7.04
N GLN A 53 -8.99 3.71 -6.57
CA GLN A 53 -10.28 4.41 -6.58
C GLN A 53 -10.29 5.67 -5.71
N ALA A 54 -9.50 5.72 -4.64
CA ALA A 54 -9.35 6.92 -3.82
C ALA A 54 -8.74 8.11 -4.60
N LEU A 55 -8.06 7.84 -5.72
CA LEU A 55 -7.34 8.84 -6.52
C LEU A 55 -7.90 9.02 -7.93
N HIS A 56 -8.80 8.15 -8.36
CA HIS A 56 -9.39 8.18 -9.70
C HIS A 56 -10.91 8.25 -9.64
N ASP A 57 -11.51 8.99 -10.57
CA ASP A 57 -12.96 9.04 -10.73
C ASP A 57 -13.46 7.73 -11.35
N ALA A 58 -14.50 7.14 -10.75
CA ALA A 58 -14.97 5.81 -11.16
C ALA A 58 -15.69 5.79 -12.51
N LEU A 59 -16.23 6.93 -12.97
CA LEU A 59 -16.98 7.03 -14.22
C LEU A 59 -16.06 7.31 -15.41
N THR A 60 -15.05 8.14 -15.23
CA THR A 60 -14.14 8.60 -16.30
C THR A 60 -12.77 7.93 -16.28
N HIS A 61 -12.41 7.26 -15.17
CA HIS A 61 -11.06 6.76 -14.88
C HIS A 61 -9.96 7.83 -14.84
N LEU A 62 -10.32 9.11 -15.02
CA LEU A 62 -9.40 10.22 -14.88
C LEU A 62 -9.04 10.45 -13.42
N PRO A 63 -7.91 11.14 -13.14
CA PRO A 63 -7.60 11.57 -11.79
C PRO A 63 -8.76 12.35 -11.18
N ASN A 64 -9.15 11.97 -9.98
CA ASN A 64 -10.15 12.72 -9.25
C ASN A 64 -9.57 14.03 -8.70
N ARG A 65 -10.42 14.84 -8.10
CA ARG A 65 -10.03 16.14 -7.52
C ARG A 65 -8.96 16.00 -6.43
N ILE A 66 -8.93 14.89 -5.70
CA ILE A 66 -7.94 14.64 -4.64
C ILE A 66 -6.56 14.47 -5.28
N PHE A 67 -6.44 13.61 -6.28
CA PHE A 67 -5.17 13.39 -6.97
C PHE A 67 -4.71 14.64 -7.73
N PHE A 68 -5.62 15.36 -8.38
CA PHE A 68 -5.32 16.63 -9.03
C PHE A 68 -4.71 17.64 -8.04
N ASN A 69 -5.34 17.81 -6.86
CA ASN A 69 -4.85 18.74 -5.83
C ASN A 69 -3.47 18.31 -5.28
N GLN A 70 -3.24 17.02 -5.09
CA GLN A 70 -1.93 16.50 -4.66
C GLN A 70 -0.84 16.81 -5.69
N LYS A 71 -1.13 16.59 -6.98
CA LYS A 71 -0.19 16.90 -8.07
C LYS A 71 0.04 18.40 -8.20
N LEU A 72 -0.99 19.23 -8.03
CA LEU A 72 -0.87 20.68 -8.07
C LEU A 72 0.00 21.21 -6.92
N ALA A 73 -0.19 20.71 -5.69
CA ALA A 73 0.64 21.08 -4.55
C ALA A 73 2.13 20.73 -4.80
N ALA A 74 2.42 19.50 -5.23
CA ALA A 74 3.78 19.09 -5.56
C ALA A 74 4.39 19.93 -6.70
N ALA A 75 3.60 20.31 -7.70
CA ALA A 75 4.04 21.18 -8.77
C ALA A 75 4.37 22.59 -8.27
N LEU A 76 3.55 23.16 -7.38
CA LEU A 76 3.82 24.45 -6.75
C LEU A 76 5.10 24.44 -5.90
N ASP A 77 5.34 23.38 -5.13
CA ASP A 77 6.57 23.23 -4.34
C ASP A 77 7.83 23.18 -5.24
N SER A 78 7.71 22.57 -6.42
CA SER A 78 8.81 22.50 -7.39
C SER A 78 9.13 23.86 -8.04
N VAL A 79 8.13 24.73 -8.19
CA VAL A 79 8.29 26.09 -8.74
C VAL A 79 9.12 26.97 -7.82
N ILE A 80 8.92 26.84 -6.50
CA ILE A 80 9.67 27.58 -5.48
C ILE A 80 11.16 27.21 -5.53
N THR A 81 11.46 25.97 -5.89
CA THR A 81 12.84 25.44 -5.89
C THR A 81 13.56 25.66 -7.23
N ASP A 82 12.87 25.47 -8.37
CA ASP A 82 13.48 25.43 -9.72
C ASP A 82 13.09 26.63 -10.62
N SER A 83 12.28 27.58 -10.14
CA SER A 83 11.76 28.73 -10.94
C SER A 83 11.05 28.32 -12.24
N LYS A 84 10.38 27.17 -12.24
CA LYS A 84 9.57 26.71 -13.39
C LYS A 84 8.21 27.41 -13.41
N LEU A 85 7.64 27.62 -14.60
CA LEU A 85 6.27 28.13 -14.74
C LEU A 85 5.30 26.95 -14.87
N ILE A 86 4.15 27.04 -14.19
CA ILE A 86 3.05 26.07 -14.31
C ILE A 86 1.78 26.79 -14.77
N ALA A 87 0.92 26.07 -15.50
CA ALA A 87 -0.38 26.56 -15.93
C ALA A 87 -1.47 25.54 -15.55
N VAL A 88 -2.64 26.04 -15.15
CA VAL A 88 -3.82 25.22 -14.83
C VAL A 88 -4.96 25.67 -15.73
N MET A 89 -5.66 24.71 -16.34
CA MET A 89 -6.81 24.95 -17.21
C MET A 89 -8.02 24.18 -16.68
N PHE A 90 -9.16 24.84 -16.61
CA PHE A 90 -10.45 24.23 -16.33
C PHE A 90 -11.29 24.27 -17.60
N LEU A 91 -11.86 23.12 -17.97
CA LEU A 91 -12.76 22.97 -19.09
C LEU A 91 -14.08 22.46 -18.53
N ASP A 92 -15.16 23.17 -18.81
CA ASP A 92 -16.53 22.76 -18.51
C ASP A 92 -17.22 22.46 -19.86
N LEU A 93 -17.98 21.36 -19.93
CA LEU A 93 -18.53 20.81 -21.18
C LEU A 93 -20.05 20.85 -21.19
#